data_AF-A0A7S3WSU7-F1
#
_entry.id   AF-A0A7S3WSU7-F1
#
_cell.length_a   1.000
_cell.length_b   1.000
_cell.length_c   1.000
_cell.angle_alpha   90.00
_cell.angle_beta   90.00
_cell.angle_gamma   90.00
#
_symmetry.space_group_name_H-M   'P 1'
#
loop_
_entity.id
_entity.type
_entity.pdbx_description
1 polymer ?
#
loop_
_entity_poly.entity_id
_entity_poly.type
_entity_poly.pdbx_seq_one_letter_code
_entity_poly.pdbx_strand_id
1 'polypeptide(L)'
;AQAPPRSAEAFSRSPHPRANPSSMMRTATAAAVALLLLGAADAAKAVNHVRGQHFLGAKAEMRPDAVAKTLSKVEDEWNLQVASFAECNGSATTAEEASECGLAPRAFQRSCSTVVTAMVGGSSGDKANVAEYMGTVCGEDALAAEPWRQERCQLLSRAIVDGMSEDAYNNRESFDASELCAKFWTRVNAEENARLAKEQAEREAREKKEAEEREAQRKKEEEEAADAAKKAEEEAAAEKKRQEEEAAARAAEAGARRGP
;
A
#
# COMPACT_ATOMS: atom_id res chain seq x y z
N ALA A 1 42.79 -9.82 -61.51
CA ALA A 1 41.36 -9.64 -61.24
C ALA A 1 40.81 -10.98 -60.76
N GLN A 2 40.65 -11.13 -59.45
CA GLN A 2 40.46 -12.42 -58.81
C GLN A 2 39.33 -12.26 -57.77
N ALA A 3 38.21 -12.91 -58.03
CA ALA A 3 37.18 -13.14 -57.02
C ALA A 3 37.72 -14.12 -55.96
N PRO A 4 37.29 -13.99 -54.70
CA PRO A 4 36.63 -15.12 -54.02
C PRO A 4 35.60 -14.64 -52.95
N PRO A 5 35.08 -15.49 -52.04
CA PRO A 5 34.15 -16.59 -52.31
C PRO A 5 32.91 -16.58 -51.38
N ARG A 6 32.00 -17.52 -51.67
CA ARG A 6 30.82 -17.90 -50.88
C ARG A 6 31.16 -18.32 -49.44
N SER A 7 30.30 -17.97 -48.48
CA SER A 7 30.18 -18.57 -47.14
C SER A 7 28.70 -18.89 -46.93
N ALA A 8 28.30 -20.17 -46.93
CA ALA A 8 28.38 -21.15 -45.83
C ALA A 8 27.25 -20.92 -44.80
N GLU A 9 26.27 -21.82 -44.90
CA GLU A 9 25.10 -21.97 -44.05
C GLU A 9 25.50 -22.28 -42.60
N ALA A 10 24.88 -21.59 -41.64
CA ALA A 10 24.94 -21.94 -40.23
C ALA A 10 23.55 -22.36 -39.74
N PHE A 11 23.40 -23.67 -39.61
CA PHE A 11 22.26 -24.40 -39.10
C PHE A 11 22.11 -24.13 -37.59
N SER A 12 21.18 -23.26 -37.18
CA SER A 12 20.88 -23.03 -35.78
C SER A 12 19.86 -24.07 -35.28
N ARG A 13 20.32 -24.98 -34.42
CA ARG A 13 19.48 -25.94 -33.70
C ARG A 13 18.78 -25.24 -32.53
N SER A 14 17.45 -25.16 -32.59
CA SER A 14 16.59 -24.83 -31.45
C SER A 14 16.62 -25.94 -30.39
N PRO A 15 16.60 -25.63 -29.08
CA PRO A 15 16.22 -26.58 -28.05
C PRO A 15 14.71 -26.53 -27.80
N HIS A 16 14.04 -27.67 -27.97
CA HIS A 16 12.68 -27.90 -27.48
C HIS A 16 12.67 -28.01 -25.95
N PRO A 17 11.76 -27.35 -25.23
CA PRO A 17 11.41 -27.75 -23.88
C PRO A 17 10.52 -29.00 -23.91
N ARG A 18 10.97 -30.05 -23.19
CA ARG A 18 10.18 -31.26 -22.94
C ARG A 18 9.07 -30.95 -21.94
N ALA A 19 7.85 -31.32 -22.33
CA ALA A 19 6.71 -31.45 -21.46
C ALA A 19 6.98 -32.46 -20.33
N ASN A 20 6.46 -32.18 -19.14
CA ASN A 20 6.16 -33.21 -18.15
C ASN A 20 4.70 -33.04 -17.70
N PRO A 21 3.86 -34.09 -17.79
CA PRO A 21 2.45 -34.02 -17.45
C PRO A 21 2.22 -34.48 -16.00
N SER A 22 1.37 -33.75 -15.27
CA SER A 22 0.48 -34.33 -14.24
C SER A 22 -0.59 -33.31 -13.91
N SER A 23 -1.72 -33.52 -14.56
CA SER A 23 -3.02 -32.96 -14.27
C SER A 23 -3.54 -33.56 -12.97
N MET A 24 -4.17 -32.76 -12.10
CA MET A 24 -5.60 -32.91 -11.79
C MET A 24 -6.07 -31.95 -10.69
N MET A 25 -7.22 -31.35 -10.98
CA MET A 25 -8.23 -30.87 -10.04
C MET A 25 -7.81 -29.82 -9.00
N ARG A 26 -8.03 -28.54 -9.34
CA ARG A 26 -8.85 -27.67 -8.47
C ARG A 26 -9.84 -26.87 -9.31
N THR A 27 -11.04 -27.45 -9.32
CA THR A 27 -12.38 -26.92 -9.55
C THR A 27 -12.53 -25.40 -9.63
N ALA A 28 -13.27 -25.00 -10.67
CA ALA A 28 -13.86 -23.69 -10.88
C ALA A 28 -14.65 -23.19 -9.66
N THR A 29 -14.42 -21.94 -9.30
CA THR A 29 -15.43 -21.07 -8.69
C THR A 29 -15.34 -19.72 -9.38
N ALA A 30 -16.09 -19.59 -10.47
CA ALA A 30 -16.55 -18.32 -10.97
C ALA A 30 -17.56 -17.77 -9.93
N ALA A 31 -17.13 -16.82 -9.10
CA ALA A 31 -18.02 -16.03 -8.27
C ALA A 31 -18.29 -14.72 -9.00
N ALA A 32 -19.42 -14.68 -9.70
CA ALA A 32 -20.01 -13.47 -10.22
C ALA A 32 -20.41 -12.56 -9.05
N VAL A 33 -19.73 -11.42 -8.90
CA VAL A 33 -20.24 -10.29 -8.10
C VAL A 33 -20.85 -9.30 -9.09
N ALA A 34 -22.11 -9.57 -9.44
CA ALA A 34 -23.02 -8.60 -10.04
C ALA A 34 -23.97 -8.09 -8.95
N LEU A 35 -24.36 -6.82 -9.08
CA LEU A 35 -25.29 -6.02 -8.28
C LEU A 35 -24.66 -5.12 -7.20
N LEU A 36 -24.38 -3.87 -7.60
CA LEU A 36 -24.98 -2.66 -7.02
C LEU A 36 -24.84 -1.49 -8.03
N LEU A 37 -25.65 -1.53 -9.10
CA LEU A 37 -25.94 -0.38 -9.95
C LEU A 37 -27.46 -0.20 -10.01
N LEU A 38 -28.01 0.49 -9.02
CA LEU A 38 -29.36 1.04 -9.03
C LEU A 38 -29.38 2.28 -8.13
N GLY A 39 -29.32 3.46 -8.76
CA GLY A 39 -29.45 4.74 -8.06
C GLY A 39 -28.99 5.94 -8.87
N ALA A 40 -29.67 6.26 -9.99
CA ALA A 40 -29.92 7.63 -10.48
C ALA A 40 -30.57 7.59 -11.88
N ALA A 41 -31.82 7.13 -11.95
CA ALA A 41 -32.69 7.43 -13.08
C ALA A 41 -33.60 8.60 -12.66
N ASP A 42 -33.05 9.81 -12.60
CA ASP A 42 -33.78 11.09 -12.69
C ASP A 42 -32.78 12.25 -12.79
N ALA A 43 -32.14 12.40 -13.96
CA ALA A 43 -31.31 13.56 -14.28
C ALA A 43 -31.56 14.09 -15.71
N ALA A 44 -32.72 13.79 -16.30
CA ALA A 44 -33.09 14.25 -17.64
C ALA A 44 -33.93 15.55 -17.66
N LYS A 45 -34.04 16.28 -16.54
CA LYS A 45 -34.71 17.60 -16.47
C LYS A 45 -33.91 18.64 -15.66
N ALA A 46 -32.60 18.76 -15.91
CA ALA A 46 -31.80 19.87 -15.37
C ALA A 46 -30.71 20.38 -16.33
N VAL A 47 -30.86 20.16 -17.64
CA VAL A 47 -29.83 20.50 -18.65
C VAL A 47 -29.86 21.98 -19.09
N ASN A 48 -30.72 22.84 -18.51
CA ASN A 48 -30.83 24.25 -18.94
C ASN A 48 -30.66 25.31 -17.83
N HIS A 49 -29.99 25.00 -16.71
CA HIS A 49 -29.70 26.03 -15.70
C HIS A 49 -28.24 26.10 -15.20
N VAL A 50 -27.28 25.50 -15.91
CA VAL A 50 -25.85 25.58 -15.58
C VAL A 50 -25.09 26.38 -16.64
N ARG A 51 -25.52 27.62 -16.84
CA ARG A 51 -24.72 28.67 -17.47
C ARG A 51 -24.89 29.91 -16.61
N GLY A 52 -23.98 30.10 -15.65
CA GLY A 52 -23.87 31.36 -14.91
C GLY A 52 -24.05 31.33 -13.38
N GLN A 53 -23.84 30.20 -12.69
CA GLN A 53 -23.62 30.27 -11.25
C GLN A 53 -22.12 30.41 -10.96
N HIS A 54 -21.74 31.66 -10.73
CA HIS A 54 -20.50 32.05 -10.08
C HIS A 54 -20.43 31.40 -8.69
N PHE A 55 -19.84 30.20 -8.59
CA PHE A 55 -19.66 29.48 -7.32
C PHE A 55 -18.76 30.22 -6.32
N LEU A 56 -17.96 31.20 -6.77
CA LEU A 56 -16.97 31.90 -5.93
C LEU A 56 -17.00 33.43 -6.11
N GLY A 57 -18.12 33.99 -6.58
CA GLY A 57 -18.16 35.37 -7.06
C GLY A 57 -19.19 36.27 -6.38
N ALA A 58 -19.24 36.34 -5.05
CA ALA A 58 -19.88 37.45 -4.32
C ALA A 58 -19.67 37.31 -2.81
N LYS A 59 -18.63 37.94 -2.23
CA LYS A 59 -18.41 38.07 -0.76
C LYS A 59 -18.84 36.83 0.06
N ALA A 60 -18.57 35.65 -0.48
CA ALA A 60 -18.88 34.39 0.15
C ALA A 60 -17.85 34.21 1.24
N GLU A 61 -18.32 34.03 2.47
CA GLU A 61 -17.52 33.56 3.58
C GLU A 61 -16.62 32.43 3.06
N MET A 62 -15.30 32.68 3.01
CA MET A 62 -14.38 31.66 2.52
C MET A 62 -14.55 30.43 3.41
N ARG A 63 -14.69 29.25 2.81
CA ARG A 63 -14.85 27.97 3.53
C ARG A 63 -13.58 27.13 3.41
N PRO A 64 -12.43 27.61 3.92
CA PRO A 64 -11.18 26.84 3.87
C PRO A 64 -11.34 25.51 4.59
N ASP A 65 -12.14 25.46 5.67
CA ASP A 65 -12.50 24.23 6.40
C ASP A 65 -13.11 23.14 5.51
N ALA A 66 -14.04 23.53 4.63
CA ALA A 66 -14.73 22.61 3.74
C ALA A 66 -13.83 22.15 2.61
N VAL A 67 -13.00 23.05 2.08
CA VAL A 67 -12.00 22.71 1.07
C VAL A 67 -10.94 21.78 1.63
N ALA A 68 -10.42 22.04 2.84
CA ALA A 68 -9.44 21.18 3.49
C ALA A 68 -9.98 19.75 3.72
N LYS A 69 -11.23 19.61 4.17
CA LYS A 69 -11.90 18.29 4.31
C LYS A 69 -12.12 17.57 2.98
N THR A 70 -12.27 18.33 1.90
CA THR A 70 -12.43 17.75 0.56
C THR A 70 -11.06 17.34 0.01
N LEU A 71 -10.06 18.21 0.17
CA LEU A 71 -8.69 17.97 -0.26
C LEU A 71 -8.07 16.79 0.49
N SER A 72 -8.35 16.62 1.79
CA SER A 72 -7.88 15.46 2.55
C SER A 72 -8.34 14.13 1.94
N LYS A 73 -9.60 14.07 1.47
CA LYS A 73 -10.16 12.89 0.78
C LYS A 73 -9.54 12.69 -0.60
N VAL A 74 -9.32 13.79 -1.33
CA VAL A 74 -8.63 13.74 -2.63
C VAL A 74 -7.20 13.23 -2.46
N GLU A 75 -6.49 13.64 -1.41
CA GLU A 75 -5.15 13.13 -1.11
C GLU A 75 -5.17 11.64 -0.72
N ASP A 76 -6.20 11.15 -0.04
CA ASP A 76 -6.39 9.71 0.19
C ASP A 76 -6.57 8.96 -1.14
N GLU A 77 -7.40 9.48 -2.05
CA GLU A 77 -7.57 8.90 -3.39
C GLU A 77 -6.27 8.91 -4.20
N TRP A 78 -5.48 9.98 -4.11
CA TRP A 78 -4.17 10.06 -4.75
C TRP A 78 -3.20 9.01 -4.21
N ASN A 79 -3.19 8.77 -2.89
CA ASN A 79 -2.38 7.69 -2.31
C ASN A 79 -2.79 6.32 -2.85
N LEU A 80 -4.10 6.04 -2.92
CA LEU A 80 -4.61 4.78 -3.47
C LEU A 80 -4.22 4.62 -4.96
N GLN A 81 -4.27 5.70 -5.72
CA GLN A 81 -3.83 5.70 -7.12
C GLN A 81 -2.32 5.42 -7.24
N VAL A 82 -1.49 6.01 -6.38
CA VAL A 82 -0.06 5.71 -6.39
C VAL A 82 0.23 4.27 -5.97
N ALA A 83 -0.40 3.78 -4.91
CA ALA A 83 -0.22 2.40 -4.47
C ALA A 83 -0.63 1.39 -5.56
N SER A 84 -1.78 1.60 -6.21
CA SER A 84 -2.23 0.76 -7.32
C SER A 84 -1.32 0.86 -8.55
N PHE A 85 -0.77 2.05 -8.84
CA PHE A 85 0.25 2.20 -9.88
C PHE A 85 1.53 1.42 -9.54
N ALA A 86 2.02 1.52 -8.30
CA ALA A 86 3.22 0.83 -7.85
C ALA A 86 3.06 -0.70 -7.93
N GLU A 87 1.91 -1.23 -7.51
CA GLU A 87 1.59 -2.67 -7.60
C GLU A 87 1.51 -3.15 -9.05
N CYS A 88 0.78 -2.42 -9.90
CA CYS A 88 0.66 -2.76 -11.32
C CYS A 88 2.01 -2.70 -12.03
N ASN A 89 2.76 -1.60 -11.83
CA ASN A 89 4.07 -1.41 -12.47
C ASN A 89 5.13 -2.39 -11.94
N GLY A 90 5.03 -2.80 -10.66
CA GLY A 90 5.93 -3.79 -10.07
C GLY A 90 5.64 -5.22 -10.49
N SER A 91 4.40 -5.53 -10.89
CA SER A 91 3.99 -6.85 -11.39
C SER A 91 4.08 -7.00 -12.91
N ALA A 92 4.24 -5.89 -13.65
CA ALA A 92 4.42 -5.89 -15.08
C ALA A 92 5.72 -6.64 -15.48
N THR A 93 5.58 -7.62 -16.37
CA THR A 93 6.70 -8.39 -16.93
C THR A 93 7.08 -7.93 -18.33
N THR A 94 6.19 -7.17 -18.97
CA THR A 94 6.33 -6.63 -20.32
C THR A 94 6.08 -5.12 -20.35
N ALA A 95 6.55 -4.45 -21.40
CA ALA A 95 6.33 -3.02 -21.59
C ALA A 95 4.84 -2.70 -21.85
N GLU A 96 4.14 -3.64 -22.49
CA GLU A 96 2.70 -3.56 -22.75
C GLU A 96 1.90 -3.56 -21.44
N GLU A 97 2.19 -4.50 -20.53
CA GLU A 97 1.55 -4.56 -19.20
C GLU A 97 1.82 -3.29 -18.39
N ALA A 98 3.07 -2.77 -18.43
CA ALA A 98 3.41 -1.51 -17.75
C ALA A 98 2.63 -0.31 -18.32
N SER A 99 2.33 -0.33 -19.63
CA SER A 99 1.52 0.72 -20.29
C SER A 99 0.04 0.67 -19.87
N GLU A 100 -0.49 -0.53 -19.57
CA GLU A 100 -1.85 -0.72 -19.07
C GLU A 100 -2.05 -0.11 -17.66
N CYS A 101 -0.98 0.03 -16.87
CA CYS A 101 -0.98 0.69 -15.57
C CYS A 101 -1.30 2.19 -15.62
N GLY A 102 -1.48 2.77 -16.80
CA GLY A 102 -1.75 4.20 -16.99
C GLY A 102 -3.09 4.70 -16.42
N LEU A 103 -3.99 3.84 -15.94
CA LEU A 103 -5.29 4.27 -15.39
C LEU A 103 -5.14 5.16 -14.15
N ALA A 104 -4.31 4.77 -13.19
CA ALA A 104 -4.09 5.52 -11.96
C ALA A 104 -3.44 6.90 -12.21
N PRO A 105 -2.33 7.01 -12.98
CA PRO A 105 -1.78 8.31 -13.37
C PRO A 105 -2.79 9.22 -14.08
N ARG A 106 -3.62 8.67 -14.97
CA ARG A 106 -4.66 9.44 -15.68
C ARG A 106 -5.77 9.93 -14.74
N ALA A 107 -6.19 9.10 -13.79
CA ALA A 107 -7.17 9.47 -12.78
C ALA A 107 -6.64 10.59 -11.87
N PHE A 108 -5.39 10.47 -11.42
CA PHE A 108 -4.70 11.50 -10.65
C PHE A 108 -4.62 12.81 -11.42
N GLN A 109 -4.13 12.78 -12.66
CA GLN A 109 -3.98 13.98 -13.48
C GLN A 109 -5.31 14.72 -13.62
N ARG A 110 -6.42 13.99 -13.81
CA ARG A 110 -7.76 14.58 -13.93
C ARG A 110 -8.23 15.26 -12.64
N SER A 111 -8.10 14.57 -11.51
CA SER A 111 -8.55 15.11 -10.21
C SER A 111 -7.65 16.27 -9.76
N CYS A 112 -6.32 16.14 -9.89
CA CYS A 112 -5.37 17.22 -9.67
C CYS A 112 -5.69 18.43 -10.54
N SER A 113 -5.90 18.25 -11.85
CA SER A 113 -6.19 19.37 -12.76
C SER A 113 -7.47 20.09 -12.36
N THR A 114 -8.48 19.35 -11.89
CA THR A 114 -9.75 19.91 -11.39
C THR A 114 -9.53 20.74 -10.14
N VAL A 115 -8.78 20.22 -9.16
CA VAL A 115 -8.44 20.97 -7.93
C VAL A 115 -7.66 22.24 -8.29
N VAL A 116 -6.59 22.12 -9.07
CA VAL A 116 -5.74 23.24 -9.46
C VAL A 116 -6.51 24.31 -10.23
N THR A 117 -7.32 23.91 -11.21
CA THR A 117 -8.16 24.84 -11.98
C THR A 117 -9.18 25.55 -11.08
N ALA A 118 -9.77 24.84 -10.12
CA ALA A 118 -10.71 25.44 -9.17
C ALA A 118 -10.02 26.46 -8.24
N MET A 119 -8.80 26.18 -7.78
CA MET A 119 -8.04 27.10 -6.92
C MET A 119 -7.64 28.37 -7.66
N VAL A 120 -7.08 28.23 -8.86
CA VAL A 120 -6.65 29.36 -9.70
C VAL A 120 -7.87 30.17 -10.14
N GLY A 121 -8.90 29.52 -10.68
CA GLY A 121 -10.12 30.17 -11.13
C GLY A 121 -10.91 30.83 -10.00
N GLY A 122 -10.98 30.19 -8.83
CA GLY A 122 -11.61 30.72 -7.63
C GLY A 122 -10.95 31.97 -7.08
N SER A 123 -9.63 32.06 -7.27
CA SER A 123 -8.83 33.24 -6.92
C SER A 123 -8.77 34.28 -8.05
N SER A 124 -9.61 34.15 -9.07
CA SER A 124 -9.65 35.00 -10.27
C SER A 124 -8.34 35.04 -11.07
N GLY A 125 -7.50 34.01 -10.93
CA GLY A 125 -6.16 33.95 -11.51
C GLY A 125 -5.11 34.79 -10.77
N ASP A 126 -5.47 35.47 -9.69
CA ASP A 126 -4.53 36.28 -8.90
C ASP A 126 -3.62 35.39 -8.06
N LYS A 127 -2.31 35.53 -8.29
CA LYS A 127 -1.27 34.70 -7.68
C LYS A 127 -1.17 34.90 -6.17
N ALA A 128 -1.34 36.12 -5.69
CA ALA A 128 -1.27 36.42 -4.26
C ALA A 128 -2.49 35.82 -3.53
N ASN A 129 -3.67 35.95 -4.12
CA ASN A 129 -4.90 35.35 -3.58
C ASN A 129 -4.81 33.82 -3.53
N VAL A 130 -4.27 33.17 -4.57
CA VAL A 130 -4.03 31.71 -4.53
C VAL A 130 -3.10 31.33 -3.39
N ALA A 131 -1.99 32.06 -3.21
CA ALA A 131 -1.02 31.78 -2.15
C ALA A 131 -1.63 31.94 -0.76
N GLU A 132 -2.33 33.05 -0.50
CA GLU A 132 -3.00 33.32 0.78
C GLU A 132 -4.09 32.29 1.07
N TYR A 133 -4.93 31.99 0.08
CA TYR A 133 -6.02 31.06 0.24
C TYR A 133 -5.53 29.63 0.50
N MET A 134 -4.60 29.13 -0.31
CA MET A 134 -4.02 27.81 -0.11
C MET A 134 -3.24 27.72 1.20
N GLY A 135 -2.57 28.80 1.62
CA GLY A 135 -1.93 28.86 2.94
C GLY A 135 -2.92 28.65 4.08
N THR A 136 -4.11 29.24 3.97
CA THR A 136 -5.21 29.05 4.93
C THR A 136 -5.75 27.62 4.87
N VAL A 137 -6.09 27.11 3.68
CA VAL A 137 -6.60 25.73 3.48
C VAL A 137 -5.65 24.69 4.05
N CYS A 138 -4.35 24.79 3.74
CA CYS A 138 -3.35 23.84 4.23
C CYS A 138 -3.06 23.96 5.74
N GLY A 139 -3.51 25.05 6.38
CA GLY A 139 -3.43 25.26 7.83
C GLY A 139 -4.63 24.70 8.61
N GLU A 140 -5.69 24.27 7.92
CA GLU A 140 -6.89 23.73 8.57
C GLU A 140 -6.66 22.36 9.21
N ASP A 141 -7.38 22.09 10.31
CA ASP A 141 -7.23 20.87 11.12
C ASP A 141 -7.39 19.57 10.32
N ALA A 142 -8.25 19.57 9.30
CA ALA A 142 -8.49 18.40 8.45
C ALA A 142 -7.22 17.91 7.71
N LEU A 143 -6.25 18.80 7.50
CA LEU A 143 -4.95 18.49 6.90
C LEU A 143 -3.84 18.50 7.94
N ALA A 144 -3.91 19.36 8.96
CA ALA A 144 -2.91 19.44 10.03
C ALA A 144 -2.89 18.22 10.97
N ALA A 145 -3.98 17.45 11.03
CA ALA A 145 -4.05 16.23 11.85
C ALA A 145 -3.01 15.16 11.45
N GLU A 146 -2.57 15.15 10.18
CA GLU A 146 -1.60 14.20 9.64
C GLU A 146 -0.48 14.98 8.94
N PRO A 147 0.78 14.96 9.43
CA PRO A 147 1.85 15.81 8.91
C PRO A 147 2.06 15.70 7.40
N TRP A 148 1.94 14.49 6.85
CA TRP A 148 2.12 14.24 5.42
C TRP A 148 1.05 14.93 4.56
N ARG A 149 -0.18 15.12 5.06
CA ARG A 149 -1.27 15.80 4.33
C ARG A 149 -0.96 17.28 4.23
N GLN A 150 -0.62 17.89 5.36
CA GLN A 150 -0.24 19.29 5.40
C GLN A 150 0.98 19.55 4.50
N GLU A 151 2.03 18.74 4.57
CA GLU A 151 3.22 18.88 3.73
C GLU A 151 2.89 18.78 2.24
N ARG A 152 2.04 17.81 1.85
CA ARG A 152 1.60 17.63 0.47
C ARG A 152 0.73 18.79 -0.03
N CYS A 153 -0.21 19.27 0.78
CA CYS A 153 -1.01 20.45 0.47
C CYS A 153 -0.12 21.67 0.23
N GLN A 154 0.85 21.90 1.12
CA GLN A 154 1.81 23.01 1.00
C GLN A 154 2.68 22.87 -0.25
N LEU A 155 3.09 21.64 -0.58
CA LEU A 155 3.84 21.36 -1.80
C LEU A 155 3.01 21.65 -3.06
N LEU A 156 1.74 21.24 -3.08
CA LEU A 156 0.82 21.54 -4.18
C LEU A 156 0.62 23.06 -4.30
N SER A 157 0.37 23.75 -3.19
CA SER A 157 0.23 25.21 -3.13
C SER A 157 1.41 25.92 -3.78
N ARG A 158 2.65 25.56 -3.39
CA ARG A 158 3.87 26.12 -3.97
C ARG A 158 3.97 25.81 -5.46
N ALA A 159 3.70 24.57 -5.86
CA ALA A 159 3.75 24.19 -7.28
C ALA A 159 2.76 25.01 -8.13
N ILE A 160 1.56 25.29 -7.61
CA ILE A 160 0.58 26.15 -8.30
C ILE A 160 1.13 27.56 -8.42
N VAL A 161 1.54 28.17 -7.31
CA VAL A 161 2.03 29.55 -7.28
C VAL A 161 3.27 29.74 -8.16
N ASP A 162 4.20 28.79 -8.14
CA ASP A 162 5.42 28.83 -8.98
C ASP A 162 5.11 28.67 -10.47
N GLY A 163 4.05 27.93 -10.81
CA GLY A 163 3.57 27.80 -12.19
C GLY A 163 2.81 29.03 -12.69
N MET A 164 2.34 29.91 -11.79
CA MET A 164 1.55 31.09 -12.15
C MET A 164 2.44 32.26 -12.59
N SER A 165 2.01 32.95 -13.64
CA SER A 165 2.56 34.24 -14.05
C SER A 165 2.07 35.38 -13.15
N GLU A 166 2.63 36.57 -13.32
CA GLU A 166 2.11 37.78 -12.66
C GLU A 166 0.84 38.32 -13.34
N ASP A 167 0.46 37.79 -14.51
CA ASP A 167 -0.75 38.19 -15.23
C ASP A 167 -1.94 37.29 -14.83
N ALA A 168 -2.87 37.87 -14.09
CA ALA A 168 -4.05 37.15 -13.59
C ALA A 168 -4.98 36.65 -14.70
N TYR A 169 -5.04 37.34 -15.85
CA TYR A 169 -5.86 36.91 -16.98
C TYR A 169 -5.27 35.64 -17.61
N ASN A 170 -3.97 35.63 -17.88
CA ASN A 170 -3.27 34.45 -18.41
C ASN A 170 -3.38 33.26 -17.45
N ASN A 171 -3.27 33.50 -16.14
CA ASN A 171 -3.44 32.43 -15.15
C ASN A 171 -4.88 31.86 -15.18
N ARG A 172 -5.91 32.70 -15.38
CA ARG A 172 -7.30 32.23 -15.43
C ARG A 172 -7.61 31.45 -16.71
N GLU A 173 -7.08 31.91 -17.85
CA GLU A 173 -7.49 31.43 -19.17
C GLU A 173 -6.53 30.39 -19.77
N SER A 174 -5.28 30.35 -19.33
CA SER A 174 -4.21 29.60 -20.01
C SER A 174 -3.24 28.88 -19.08
N PHE A 175 -3.53 28.82 -17.77
CA PHE A 175 -2.72 28.05 -16.84
C PHE A 175 -2.79 26.55 -17.15
N ASP A 176 -1.63 25.95 -17.44
CA ASP A 176 -1.55 24.52 -17.77
C ASP A 176 -1.54 23.65 -16.49
N ALA A 177 -2.74 23.43 -15.96
CA ALA A 177 -2.94 22.54 -14.83
C ALA A 177 -2.51 21.09 -15.15
N SER A 178 -2.60 20.66 -16.42
CA SER A 178 -2.24 19.30 -16.82
C SER A 178 -0.74 19.07 -16.73
N GLU A 179 0.08 20.01 -17.24
CA GLU A 179 1.53 19.93 -17.15
C GLU A 179 2.00 19.96 -15.69
N LEU A 180 1.43 20.86 -14.88
CA LEU A 180 1.73 20.92 -13.44
C LEU A 180 1.40 19.59 -12.76
N CYS A 181 0.21 19.04 -13.01
CA CYS A 181 -0.24 17.81 -12.38
C CYS A 181 0.56 16.58 -12.84
N ALA A 182 1.06 16.57 -14.08
CA ALA A 182 1.98 15.52 -14.53
C ALA A 182 3.31 15.56 -13.76
N LYS A 183 3.88 16.75 -13.54
CA LYS A 183 5.10 16.93 -12.73
C LYS A 183 4.85 16.58 -11.26
N PHE A 184 3.70 17.01 -10.74
CA PHE A 184 3.31 16.75 -9.35
C PHE A 184 3.11 15.25 -9.11
N TRP A 185 2.50 14.53 -10.06
CA TRP A 185 2.41 13.06 -10.03
C TRP A 185 3.78 12.41 -9.86
N THR A 186 4.78 12.79 -10.65
CA THR A 186 6.14 12.22 -10.54
C THR A 186 6.70 12.36 -9.14
N ARG A 187 6.46 13.51 -8.50
CA ARG A 187 6.91 13.78 -7.13
C ARG A 187 6.15 12.97 -6.09
N VAL A 188 4.82 13.01 -6.11
CA VAL A 188 3.98 12.25 -5.18
C VAL A 188 4.25 10.74 -5.31
N ASN A 189 4.42 10.25 -6.54
CA ASN A 189 4.76 8.86 -6.80
C ASN A 189 6.13 8.49 -6.21
N ALA A 190 7.15 9.36 -6.31
CA ALA A 190 8.45 9.10 -5.73
C ALA A 190 8.42 9.09 -4.19
N GLU A 191 7.76 10.08 -3.58
CA GLU A 191 7.62 10.21 -2.12
C GLU A 191 6.86 9.02 -1.52
N GLU A 192 5.76 8.61 -2.15
CA GLU A 192 4.95 7.49 -1.69
C GLU A 192 5.62 6.13 -1.90
N ASN A 193 6.33 5.93 -3.03
CA ASN A 193 7.13 4.71 -3.21
C ASN A 193 8.22 4.59 -2.13
N ALA A 194 8.85 5.71 -1.73
CA ALA A 194 9.80 5.71 -0.63
C ALA A 194 9.13 5.37 0.71
N ARG A 195 7.92 5.88 0.97
CA ARG A 195 7.11 5.54 2.16
C ARG A 195 6.77 4.05 2.19
N LEU A 196 6.24 3.50 1.09
CA LEU A 196 5.87 2.09 0.96
C LEU A 196 7.09 1.17 1.16
N ALA A 197 8.24 1.52 0.57
CA ALA A 197 9.48 0.76 0.76
C ALA A 197 9.93 0.75 2.23
N LYS A 198 9.81 1.89 2.92
CA LYS A 198 10.12 1.99 4.35
C LYS A 198 9.17 1.14 5.20
N GLU A 199 7.86 1.21 4.94
CA GLU A 199 6.86 0.42 5.67
C GLU A 199 7.03 -1.08 5.47
N GLN A 200 7.38 -1.49 4.24
CA GLN A 200 7.68 -2.88 3.94
C GLN A 200 8.92 -3.35 4.70
N ALA A 201 10.00 -2.56 4.71
CA ALA A 201 11.21 -2.89 5.47
C ALA A 201 10.95 -2.97 6.99
N GLU A 202 10.12 -2.08 7.54
CA GLU A 202 9.73 -2.11 8.95
C GLU A 202 8.86 -3.33 9.28
N ARG A 203 7.93 -3.70 8.39
CA ARG A 203 7.11 -4.92 8.53
C ARG A 203 7.98 -6.17 8.52
N GLU A 204 8.87 -6.31 7.53
CA GLU A 204 9.78 -7.45 7.42
C GLU A 204 10.70 -7.55 8.64
N ALA A 205 11.22 -6.41 9.13
CA ALA A 205 12.03 -6.38 10.34
C ALA A 205 11.23 -6.81 11.59
N ARG A 206 9.96 -6.40 11.71
CA ARG A 206 9.08 -6.82 12.81
C ARG A 206 8.75 -8.30 12.72
N GLU A 207 8.37 -8.80 11.56
CA GLU A 207 8.04 -10.21 11.34
C GLU A 207 9.24 -11.12 11.63
N LYS A 208 10.45 -10.69 11.24
CA LYS A 208 11.69 -11.41 11.57
C LYS A 208 11.95 -11.45 13.07
N LYS A 209 11.81 -10.32 13.78
CA LYS A 209 11.95 -10.29 15.25
C LYS A 209 10.94 -11.19 15.94
N GLU A 210 9.67 -11.12 15.53
CA GLU A 210 8.63 -11.99 16.09
C GLU A 210 8.89 -13.48 15.79
N ALA A 211 9.44 -13.81 14.61
CA ALA A 211 9.82 -15.18 14.28
C ALA A 211 10.99 -15.68 15.15
N GLU A 212 12.02 -14.85 15.35
CA GLU A 212 13.16 -15.14 16.23
C GLU A 212 12.73 -15.31 17.69
N GLU A 213 11.83 -14.44 18.19
CA GLU A 213 11.25 -14.56 19.54
C GLU A 213 10.42 -15.83 19.70
N ARG A 214 9.58 -16.18 18.72
CA ARG A 214 8.82 -17.44 18.72
C ARG A 214 9.73 -18.67 18.70
N GLU A 215 10.82 -18.64 17.94
CA GLU A 215 11.78 -19.75 17.91
C GLU A 215 12.54 -19.87 19.25
N ALA A 216 12.98 -18.75 19.83
CA ALA A 216 13.64 -18.74 21.13
C ALA A 216 12.72 -19.24 22.24
N GLN A 217 11.44 -18.83 22.23
CA GLN A 217 10.45 -19.29 23.18
C GLN A 217 10.20 -20.80 23.05
N ARG A 218 10.05 -21.31 21.82
CA ARG A 218 9.92 -22.76 21.58
C ARG A 218 11.11 -23.56 22.09
N LYS A 219 12.34 -23.08 21.89
CA LYS A 219 13.54 -23.76 22.40
C LYS A 219 13.56 -23.83 23.92
N LYS A 220 13.16 -22.75 24.60
CA LYS A 220 13.02 -22.74 26.07
C LYS A 220 11.97 -23.71 26.55
N GLU A 221 10.79 -23.73 25.92
CA GLU A 221 9.72 -24.67 26.26
C GLU A 221 10.12 -26.13 26.02
N GLU A 222 10.85 -26.42 24.95
CA GLU A 222 11.40 -27.75 24.67
C GLU A 222 12.46 -28.17 25.71
N GLU A 223 13.33 -27.25 26.14
CA GLU A 223 14.33 -27.50 27.20
C GLU A 223 13.67 -27.72 28.57
N GLU A 224 12.72 -26.87 28.96
CA GLU A 224 11.96 -27.00 30.21
C GLU A 224 11.15 -28.32 30.24
N ALA A 225 10.54 -28.72 29.12
CA ALA A 225 9.83 -29.98 29.02
C ALA A 225 10.77 -31.19 29.13
N ALA A 226 11.97 -31.13 28.52
CA ALA A 226 12.97 -32.18 28.63
C ALA A 226 13.50 -32.33 30.06
N ASP A 227 13.76 -31.22 30.75
CA ASP A 227 14.21 -31.23 32.14
C ASP A 227 13.12 -31.72 33.09
N ALA A 228 11.86 -31.33 32.88
CA ALA A 228 10.73 -31.85 33.64
C ALA A 228 10.55 -33.37 33.44
N ALA A 229 10.71 -33.87 32.21
CA ALA A 229 10.63 -35.31 31.92
C ALA A 229 11.74 -36.11 32.62
N LYS A 230 12.98 -35.61 32.60
CA LYS A 230 14.11 -36.26 33.32
C LYS A 230 13.87 -36.32 34.82
N LYS A 231 13.43 -35.23 35.44
CA LYS A 231 13.11 -35.20 36.88
C LYS A 231 12.00 -36.20 37.23
N ALA A 232 10.94 -36.26 36.41
CA ALA A 232 9.86 -37.22 36.63
C ALA A 232 10.33 -38.69 36.50
N GLU A 233 11.24 -38.98 35.58
CA GLU A 233 11.84 -40.32 35.43
C GLU A 233 12.73 -40.69 36.63
N GLU A 234 13.57 -39.75 37.09
CA GLU A 234 14.42 -39.95 38.28
C GLU A 234 13.59 -40.18 39.55
N GLU A 235 12.53 -39.38 39.75
CA GLU A 235 11.61 -39.54 40.88
C GLU A 235 10.86 -40.88 40.83
N ALA A 236 10.38 -41.28 39.65
CA ALA A 236 9.70 -42.57 39.47
C ALA A 236 10.64 -43.76 39.72
N ALA A 237 11.90 -43.68 39.28
CA ALA A 237 12.91 -44.71 39.54
C ALA A 237 13.28 -44.79 41.02
N ALA A 238 13.45 -43.65 41.69
CA ALA A 238 13.74 -43.60 43.12
C ALA A 238 12.59 -44.17 43.96
N GLU A 239 11.35 -43.83 43.61
CA GLU A 239 10.16 -44.36 44.29
C GLU A 239 10.01 -45.87 44.07
N LYS A 240 10.22 -46.36 42.85
CA LYS A 240 10.20 -47.80 42.58
C LYS A 240 11.25 -48.55 43.42
N LYS A 241 12.46 -48.00 43.53
CA LYS A 241 13.53 -48.59 44.36
C LYS A 241 13.14 -48.62 45.85
N ARG A 242 12.54 -47.54 46.37
CA ARG A 242 12.03 -47.51 47.75
C ARG A 242 10.96 -48.57 47.98
N GLN A 243 10.03 -48.74 47.03
CA GLN A 243 8.98 -49.76 47.13
C GLN A 243 9.55 -51.18 47.10
N GLU A 244 10.56 -51.46 46.27
CA GLU A 244 11.25 -52.74 46.22
C GLU A 244 12.01 -53.03 47.54
N GLU A 245 12.74 -52.04 48.08
CA GLU A 245 13.44 -52.16 49.36
C GLU A 245 12.47 -52.39 50.53
N GLU A 246 11.34 -51.65 50.56
CA GLU A 246 10.34 -51.80 51.61
C GLU A 246 9.61 -53.15 51.53
N ALA A 247 9.33 -53.64 50.32
CA ALA A 247 8.76 -54.97 50.10
C ALA A 247 9.72 -56.09 50.54
N ALA A 248 11.02 -55.96 50.22
CA ALA A 248 12.05 -56.90 50.64
C ALA A 248 12.21 -56.93 52.18
N ALA A 249 12.20 -55.76 52.83
CA ALA A 249 12.26 -55.66 54.29
C ALA A 249 11.04 -56.35 54.96
N ARG A 250 9.82 -56.10 54.45
CA ARG A 250 8.60 -56.75 54.95
C ARG A 250 8.63 -58.28 54.76
N ALA A 251 9.16 -58.76 53.64
CA ALA A 251 9.31 -60.20 53.39
C ALA A 251 10.32 -60.85 54.35
N ALA A 252 11.44 -60.18 54.64
CA ALA A 252 12.45 -60.65 55.59
C ALA A 252 11.90 -60.71 57.03
N GLU A 253 11.15 -59.68 57.47
CA GLU A 253 10.49 -59.69 58.78
C GLU A 253 9.43 -60.79 58.91
N ALA A 254 8.64 -61.03 57.84
CA ALA A 254 7.65 -62.10 57.82
C ALA A 254 8.30 -63.50 57.88
N GLY A 255 9.47 -63.68 57.25
CA GLY A 255 10.27 -64.89 57.35
C GLY A 255 10.87 -65.08 58.75
N ALA A 256 11.36 -64.02 59.38
CA ALA A 256 11.91 -64.06 60.73
C ALA A 256 10.85 -64.33 61.83
N ARG A 257 9.60 -63.92 61.62
CA ARG A 257 8.47 -64.25 62.53
C ARG A 257 7.91 -65.66 62.37
N ARG A 258 8.34 -66.42 61.34
CA ARG A 258 7.85 -67.78 61.05
C ARG A 258 8.80 -68.92 61.47
N GLY A 259 9.88 -68.63 62.19
CA GLY A 259 10.66 -69.66 62.86
C GLY A 259 11.23 -69.14 64.19
N PRO A 260 11.36 -69.97 65.23
CA PRO A 260 10.99 -71.39 65.39
C PRO A 260 9.54 -71.64 65.85
#